data_AF-W1DHI6-F1
#
_entry.id   AF-W1DHI6-F1
#
_cell.length_a   1.000
_cell.length_b   1.000
_cell.length_c   1.000
_cell.angle_alpha   90.00
_cell.angle_beta   90.00
_cell.angle_gamma   90.00
#
_symmetry.space_group_name_H-M   'P 1'
#
loop_
_entity.id
_entity.type
_entity.pdbx_description
1 polymer ?
#
loop_
_entity_poly.entity_id
_entity_poly.type
_entity_poly.pdbx_seq_one_letter_code
_entity_poly.pdbx_strand_id
1 'polypeptide(L)'
;MLSVDPGAMTRMLDRLACKGWIKRLPNPADKRGVLVQLTPDGAALCEQCHQVVGQKLHQELTKNLSADEVAMLEQLLKKVLP
;
A
#
# COMPACT_ATOMS: atom_id res chain seq x y z
N MET A 1 -8.92 4.93 -2.98
CA MET A 1 -9.22 3.54 -3.37
C MET A 1 -8.17 3.12 -4.39
N LEU A 2 -7.66 1.89 -4.33
CA LEU A 2 -6.76 1.38 -5.37
C LEU A 2 -7.56 1.30 -6.68
N SER A 3 -7.17 2.05 -7.72
CA SER A 3 -7.82 2.08 -9.04
C SER A 3 -7.58 0.77 -9.81
N VAL A 4 -8.07 -0.34 -9.25
CA VAL A 4 -7.86 -1.70 -9.74
C VAL A 4 -9.24 -2.33 -9.98
N ASP A 5 -9.36 -3.08 -11.07
CA ASP A 5 -10.57 -3.84 -11.38
C ASP A 5 -10.98 -4.78 -10.21
N PRO A 6 -12.29 -4.89 -9.88
CA PRO A 6 -12.75 -5.71 -8.75
C PRO A 6 -12.33 -7.19 -8.81
N GLY A 7 -12.24 -7.78 -10.01
CA GLY A 7 -11.81 -9.16 -10.20
C GLY A 7 -10.30 -9.33 -9.99
N ALA A 8 -9.50 -8.32 -10.35
CA ALA A 8 -8.07 -8.29 -10.02
C ALA A 8 -7.84 -8.09 -8.51
N MET A 9 -8.63 -7.24 -7.86
CA MET A 9 -8.57 -7.03 -6.40
C MET A 9 -8.85 -8.34 -5.65
N THR A 10 -9.90 -9.08 -6.04
CA THR A 10 -10.27 -10.35 -5.38
C THR A 10 -9.12 -11.37 -5.45
N ARG A 11 -8.54 -11.57 -6.64
CA ARG A 11 -7.41 -12.48 -6.85
C ARG A 11 -6.16 -12.05 -6.07
N MET A 12 -5.92 -10.74 -5.96
CA MET A 12 -4.83 -10.21 -5.14
C MET A 12 -5.03 -10.54 -3.66
N LEU A 13 -6.24 -10.30 -3.15
CA LEU A 13 -6.60 -10.61 -1.77
C LEU A 13 -6.52 -12.11 -1.49
N ASP A 14 -6.95 -12.98 -2.42
CA ASP A 14 -6.83 -14.44 -2.24
C ASP A 14 -5.36 -14.84 -2.08
N ARG A 15 -4.47 -14.33 -2.94
CA ARG A 15 -3.03 -14.60 -2.86
C ARG A 15 -2.41 -14.13 -1.55
N LEU A 16 -2.80 -12.95 -1.07
CA LEU A 16 -2.30 -12.42 0.21
C LEU A 16 -2.82 -13.25 1.40
N ALA A 17 -4.06 -13.74 1.33
CA ALA A 17 -4.63 -14.63 2.34
C ALA A 17 -3.95 -16.01 2.34
N CYS A 18 -3.71 -16.61 1.17
CA CYS A 18 -2.96 -17.87 1.04
C CYS A 18 -1.55 -17.79 1.64
N LYS A 19 -0.93 -16.62 1.62
CA LYS A 19 0.38 -16.38 2.24
C LYS A 19 0.30 -16.10 3.75
N GLY A 20 -0.89 -16.05 4.33
CA GLY A 20 -1.10 -15.77 5.75
C GLY A 20 -0.88 -14.31 6.13
N TRP A 21 -0.82 -13.37 5.18
CA TRP A 21 -0.55 -11.95 5.45
C TRP A 21 -1.81 -11.12 5.72
N ILE A 22 -2.97 -11.62 5.27
CA ILE A 22 -4.27 -11.02 5.58
C ILE A 22 -5.27 -12.09 6.00
N LYS A 23 -6.32 -11.65 6.70
CA LYS A 23 -7.52 -12.44 7.02
C LYS A 23 -8.76 -11.72 6.53
N ARG A 24 -9.76 -12.50 6.12
CA ARG A 24 -11.11 -12.01 5.78
C ARG A 24 -12.05 -12.26 6.95
N LEU A 25 -12.81 -11.24 7.30
CA LEU A 25 -13.80 -11.29 8.38
C LEU A 25 -15.18 -10.96 7.79
N PRO A 26 -16.25 -11.59 8.28
CA PRO A 26 -17.60 -11.18 7.90
C PRO A 26 -17.81 -9.72 8.31
N ASN A 27 -18.45 -8.93 7.45
CA ASN A 27 -18.83 -7.57 7.82
C ASN A 27 -20.11 -7.63 8.67
N PRO A 28 -20.08 -7.22 9.96
CA PRO A 28 -21.26 -7.27 10.83
C PRO A 28 -22.38 -6.32 10.37
N ALA A 29 -22.06 -5.29 9.57
CA ALA A 29 -23.03 -4.31 9.08
C ALA A 29 -23.64 -4.66 7.71
N ASP A 30 -23.00 -5.55 6.94
CA ASP A 30 -23.46 -5.96 5.61
C ASP A 30 -23.05 -7.40 5.32
N LYS A 31 -24.04 -8.29 5.21
CA LYS A 31 -23.82 -9.73 4.94
C LYS A 31 -23.22 -10.01 3.56
N ARG A 32 -23.26 -9.04 2.64
CA ARG A 32 -22.67 -9.16 1.30
C ARG A 32 -21.20 -8.72 1.27
N GLY A 33 -20.74 -8.00 2.29
CA GLY A 33 -19.38 -7.48 2.40
C GLY A 33 -18.45 -8.34 3.25
N VAL A 34 -17.16 -8.26 2.95
CA VAL A 34 -16.09 -8.81 3.80
C VAL A 34 -15.14 -7.69 4.23
N LEU A 35 -14.70 -7.74 5.47
CA LEU A 35 -13.63 -6.90 5.97
C LEU A 35 -12.29 -7.62 5.78
N VAL A 36 -11.27 -6.87 5.38
CA VAL A 36 -9.90 -7.39 5.23
C VAL A 36 -9.03 -6.77 6.31
N GLN A 37 -8.27 -7.60 7.02
CA GLN A 37 -7.35 -7.16 8.06
C GLN A 37 -5.97 -7.80 7.86
N LEU A 38 -4.89 -7.06 8.13
CA LEU A 38 -3.55 -7.63 8.24
C LEU A 38 -3.47 -8.65 9.38
N THR A 39 -2.71 -9.71 9.18
CA THR A 39 -2.25 -10.58 10.27
C THR A 39 -1.01 -9.96 10.93
N PRO A 40 -0.56 -10.46 12.10
CA PRO A 40 0.71 -10.04 12.68
C PRO A 40 1.88 -10.18 11.70
N ASP A 41 1.95 -11.29 10.96
CA ASP A 41 2.99 -11.53 9.95
C ASP A 41 2.89 -10.55 8.78
N GLY A 42 1.66 -10.25 8.32
CA GLY A 42 1.44 -9.25 7.29
C GLY A 42 1.84 -7.85 7.73
N ALA A 43 1.55 -7.48 8.98
CA ALA A 43 1.96 -6.19 9.55
C ALA A 43 3.50 -6.09 9.66
N ALA A 44 4.15 -7.15 10.15
CA ALA A 44 5.61 -7.20 10.23
C ALA A 44 6.26 -7.09 8.84
N LEU A 45 5.69 -7.74 7.83
CA LEU A 45 6.17 -7.63 6.45
C LEU A 45 5.98 -6.20 5.89
N CYS A 46 4.83 -5.57 6.15
CA CYS A 46 4.60 -4.19 5.75
C CYS A 46 5.66 -3.24 6.33
N GLU A 47 6.02 -3.41 7.61
CA GLU A 47 7.06 -2.62 8.26
C GLU A 47 8.43 -2.83 7.60
N GLN A 48 8.81 -4.08 7.36
CA GLN A 48 10.08 -4.40 6.67
C GLN A 48 10.12 -3.79 5.26
N CYS A 49 9.04 -3.91 4.49
CA CYS A 49 8.93 -3.31 3.18
C CYS A 49 9.00 -1.78 3.24
N HIS A 50 8.37 -1.15 4.24
CA HIS A 50 8.40 0.29 4.41
C HIS A 50 9.81 0.80 4.68
N GLN A 51 10.56 0.12 5.54
CA GLN A 51 11.96 0.47 5.82
C GLN A 51 12.85 0.33 4.57
N VAL A 52 12.75 -0.81 3.88
CA VAL A 52 13.61 -1.10 2.72
C VAL A 52 13.25 -0.25 1.51
N VAL A 53 11.98 -0.20 1.14
CA VAL A 53 11.54 0.51 -0.07
C VAL A 53 11.37 1.99 0.22
N GLY A 54 10.68 2.35 1.30
CA GLY A 54 10.34 3.74 1.59
C GLY A 54 11.55 4.63 1.76
N GLN A 55 12.59 4.19 2.49
CA GLN A 55 13.76 5.03 2.72
C GLN A 55 14.79 4.91 1.60
N LYS A 56 15.16 3.68 1.21
CA LYS A 56 16.25 3.48 0.24
C LYS A 56 15.85 3.93 -1.16
N LEU A 57 14.64 3.61 -1.61
CA LEU A 57 14.18 4.03 -2.93
C LEU A 57 14.00 5.55 -2.97
N HIS A 58 13.44 6.14 -1.92
CA HIS A 58 13.30 7.60 -1.85
C HIS A 58 14.67 8.28 -1.97
N GLN A 59 15.65 7.86 -1.17
CA GLN A 59 17.02 8.38 -1.23
C GLN A 59 17.64 8.22 -2.63
N GLU A 60 17.51 7.06 -3.27
CA GLU A 60 18.07 6.86 -4.61
C GLU A 60 17.39 7.71 -5.69
N LEU A 61 16.07 7.88 -5.62
CA LEU A 61 15.31 8.69 -6.57
C LEU A 61 15.56 10.19 -6.39
N THR A 62 15.86 10.64 -5.17
CA THR A 62 16.05 12.05 -4.84
C THR A 62 17.51 12.44 -4.61
N LYS A 63 18.48 11.54 -4.78
CA LYS A 63 19.91 11.78 -4.46
C LYS A 63 20.55 12.99 -5.15
N ASN A 64 20.01 13.41 -6.29
CA ASN A 64 20.51 14.55 -7.06
C ASN A 64 19.72 15.84 -6.80
N LEU A 65 18.72 15.80 -5.91
CA LEU A 65 17.90 16.92 -5.54
C LEU A 65 18.24 17.35 -4.11
N SER A 66 18.29 18.65 -3.89
CA SER A 66 18.24 19.23 -2.55
C SER A 66 16.88 18.98 -1.90
N ALA A 67 16.81 19.13 -0.57
CA ALA A 67 15.56 18.96 0.17
C ALA A 67 14.44 19.90 -0.32
N ASP A 68 14.79 21.12 -0.70
CA ASP A 68 13.83 22.11 -1.23
C ASP A 68 13.29 21.70 -2.60
N GLU A 69 14.13 21.14 -3.48
CA GLU A 69 13.72 20.62 -4.78
C GLU A 69 12.80 19.40 -4.65
N VAL A 70 13.07 18.52 -3.69
CA VAL A 70 12.18 17.38 -3.39
C VAL A 70 10.82 17.86 -2.91
N ALA A 71 10.79 18.85 -2.01
CA ALA A 71 9.54 19.44 -1.52
C ALA A 71 8.75 20.11 -2.66
N MET A 72 9.43 20.83 -3.55
CA MET A 72 8.83 21.44 -4.73
C MET A 72 8.25 20.38 -5.69
N LEU A 73 9.01 19.32 -5.97
CA LEU A 73 8.55 18.22 -6.82
C LEU A 73 7.30 17.55 -6.22
N GLU A 74 7.28 17.31 -4.91
CA GLU A 74 6.12 16.74 -4.24
C GLU A 74 4.88 17.64 -4.38
N GLN A 75 5.04 18.96 -4.22
CA GLN A 75 3.96 19.92 -4.41
C GLN A 75 3.42 19.92 -5.85
N LEU A 76 4.31 19.83 -6.85
CA LEU A 76 3.92 19.78 -8.25
C LEU A 76 3.18 18.47 -8.58
N LEU A 77 3.68 17.32 -8.11
CA LEU A 77 3.03 16.02 -8.31
C LEU A 77 1.63 15.98 -7.70
N LYS A 78 1.44 16.57 -6.51
CA LYS A 78 0.13 16.70 -5.87
C LYS A 78 -0.87 17.53 -6.69
N LYS A 79 -0.40 18.51 -7.49
CA LYS A 79 -1.26 19.31 -8.37
C LYS A 79 -1.63 18.59 -9.68
N VAL A 80 -0.84 17.60 -10.09
CA VAL A 80 -1.08 16.81 -11.31
C VAL A 80 -2.06 15.66 -11.06
N LEU A 81 -2.08 15.13 -9.83
CA LEU A 81 -3.05 14.12 -9.41
C LEU A 81 -4.46 14.73 -9.36
N PRO A 82 -5.45 14.15 -10.05
CA PRO A 82 -6.84 14.61 -10.04
C PRO A 82 -7.56 14.35 -8.71
#